data_AF-A0A494C1T3-F1
#
_entry.id   AF-A0A494C1T3-F1
#
_cell.length_a   1.000
_cell.length_b   1.000
_cell.length_c   1.000
_cell.angle_alpha   90.00
_cell.angle_beta   90.00
_cell.angle_gamma   90.00
#
_symmetry.space_group_name_H-M   'P 1'
#
loop_
_entity.id
_entity.type
_entity.pdbx_description
1 polymer ?
#
loop_
_entity_poly.entity_id
_entity_poly.type
_entity_poly.pdbx_seq_one_letter_code
_entity_poly.pdbx_strand_id
1 'polypeptide(L)'
;MRQAGRYLPEFRETRAAQDFFSTCRSPEACCELTLQPLRRFPLDAAIIFSDILVVPQMFSPPPGTGHGGDHGTWQRTQLPRAIKRRAGPRTPTGSRSGSL
;
A
#
# COMPACT_ATOMS: atom_id res chain seq x y z
N MET A 1 -12.43 7.58 2.15
CA MET A 1 -12.75 6.81 0.92
C MET A 1 -11.99 7.41 -0.27
N ARG A 2 -11.72 6.66 -1.33
CA ARG A 2 -11.07 7.16 -2.57
C ARG A 2 -12.14 7.66 -3.55
N GLN A 3 -11.86 8.68 -4.36
CA GLN A 3 -12.83 9.23 -5.34
C GLN A 3 -13.24 8.20 -6.40
N ALA A 4 -12.29 7.48 -7.00
CA ALA A 4 -12.57 6.40 -7.94
C ALA A 4 -12.37 5.05 -7.22
N GLY A 5 -13.42 4.22 -7.16
CA GLY A 5 -13.33 2.94 -6.48
C GLY A 5 -14.57 2.05 -6.62
N ARG A 6 -14.46 0.82 -6.10
CA ARG A 6 -15.44 -0.27 -6.25
C ARG A 6 -16.83 -0.01 -5.67
N TYR A 7 -17.03 1.11 -4.99
CA TYR A 7 -18.34 1.54 -4.51
C TYR A 7 -19.19 2.15 -5.63
N LEU A 8 -18.55 2.60 -6.73
CA LEU A 8 -19.22 3.05 -7.95
C LEU A 8 -19.51 1.84 -8.84
N PRO A 9 -20.76 1.61 -9.26
CA PRO A 9 -21.08 0.51 -10.19
C PRO A 9 -20.37 0.67 -11.53
N GLU A 10 -20.31 1.89 -12.08
CA GLU A 10 -19.59 2.24 -13.31
C GLU A 10 -18.10 1.91 -13.25
N PHE A 11 -17.46 2.09 -12.09
CA PHE A 11 -16.06 1.72 -11.88
C PHE A 11 -15.86 0.20 -11.98
N ARG A 12 -16.80 -0.59 -11.46
CA ARG A 12 -16.74 -2.06 -11.49
C ARG A 12 -16.91 -2.57 -12.91
N GLU A 13 -17.80 -1.95 -13.69
CA GLU A 13 -18.02 -2.30 -15.10
C GLU A 13 -16.77 -2.03 -15.93
N THR A 14 -16.18 -0.84 -15.83
CA THR A 14 -14.92 -0.51 -16.53
C THR A 14 -13.78 -1.45 -16.13
N ARG A 15 -13.70 -1.83 -14.85
CA ARG A 15 -12.68 -2.75 -14.34
C ARG A 15 -12.94 -4.22 -14.68
N ALA A 16 -14.15 -4.61 -15.02
CA ALA A 16 -14.45 -5.99 -15.40
C ALA A 16 -13.80 -6.37 -16.75
N ALA A 17 -13.54 -5.38 -17.60
CA ALA A 17 -12.97 -5.59 -18.93
C ALA A 17 -11.44 -5.81 -18.94
N GLN A 18 -10.72 -5.44 -17.88
CA GLN A 18 -9.26 -5.40 -17.89
C GLN A 18 -8.63 -5.77 -16.54
N ASP A 19 -7.49 -6.44 -16.60
CA ASP A 19 -6.66 -6.71 -15.42
C ASP A 19 -6.05 -5.43 -14.84
N PHE A 20 -5.70 -5.47 -13.55
CA PHE A 20 -5.23 -4.34 -12.76
C PHE A 20 -4.10 -3.52 -13.37
N PHE A 21 -3.02 -4.18 -13.77
CA PHE A 21 -1.87 -3.48 -14.34
C PHE A 21 -2.14 -3.04 -15.78
N SER A 22 -2.95 -3.80 -16.52
CA SER A 22 -3.37 -3.42 -17.88
C SER A 22 -4.18 -2.13 -17.88
N THR A 23 -5.10 -1.97 -16.92
CA THR A 23 -5.82 -0.71 -16.72
C THR A 23 -4.87 0.45 -16.45
N CYS A 24 -3.89 0.28 -15.55
CA CYS A 24 -2.94 1.35 -15.21
C CYS A 24 -2.02 1.74 -16.39
N ARG A 25 -1.90 0.88 -17.41
CA ARG A 25 -1.09 1.10 -18.62
C ARG A 25 -1.89 1.65 -19.80
N SER A 26 -3.23 1.71 -19.72
CA SER A 26 -4.08 2.33 -20.73
C SER A 26 -4.43 3.76 -20.29
N PRO A 27 -3.91 4.80 -20.97
CA PRO A 27 -4.27 6.18 -20.68
C PRO A 27 -5.79 6.43 -20.77
N GLU A 28 -6.45 5.79 -21.73
CA GLU A 28 -7.89 5.92 -21.97
C GLU A 28 -8.70 5.36 -20.79
N ALA A 29 -8.34 4.15 -20.32
CA ALA A 29 -8.99 3.54 -19.17
C ALA A 29 -8.74 4.34 -17.88
N CYS A 30 -7.50 4.82 -17.66
CA CYS A 30 -7.18 5.67 -16.51
C CYS A 30 -7.94 7.00 -16.54
N CYS A 31 -8.07 7.63 -17.71
CA CYS A 31 -8.83 8.86 -17.88
C CYS A 31 -10.31 8.63 -17.54
N GLU A 32 -10.91 7.57 -18.10
CA GLU A 32 -12.31 7.23 -17.84
C GLU A 32 -12.57 7.03 -16.35
N LEU A 33 -11.75 6.22 -15.67
CA LEU A 33 -11.86 5.98 -14.23
C LEU A 33 -11.63 7.25 -13.39
N THR A 34 -10.80 8.18 -13.86
CA THR A 34 -10.54 9.47 -13.19
C THR A 34 -11.75 10.41 -13.30
N LEU A 35 -12.48 10.37 -14.41
CA LEU A 35 -13.60 11.27 -14.69
C LEU A 35 -14.94 10.78 -14.14
N GLN A 36 -15.11 9.49 -13.90
CA GLN A 36 -16.35 8.92 -13.32
C GLN A 36 -16.84 9.65 -12.05
N PRO A 37 -15.98 9.91 -11.04
CA PRO A 37 -16.42 10.58 -9.81
C PRO A 37 -16.85 12.03 -10.05
N LEU A 38 -16.17 12.74 -10.97
CA LEU A 38 -16.52 14.12 -11.34
C LEU A 38 -17.87 14.21 -12.03
N ARG A 39 -18.24 13.19 -12.81
CA ARG A 39 -19.56 13.13 -13.47
C ARG A 39 -20.69 12.83 -12.49
N ARG A 40 -20.38 12.16 -11.37
CA ARG A 40 -21.39 11.73 -10.38
C ARG A 40 -21.56 12.68 -9.21
N PHE A 41 -20.49 13.40 -8.83
CA PHE A 41 -20.49 14.27 -7.67
C PHE A 41 -19.91 15.64 -8.05
N PRO A 42 -20.40 16.74 -7.45
CA PRO A 42 -19.85 18.07 -7.65
C PRO A 42 -18.52 18.20 -6.89
N LEU A 43 -17.44 17.68 -7.48
CA LEU A 43 -16.08 17.75 -6.93
C LEU A 43 -15.28 18.85 -7.64
N ASP A 44 -14.47 19.58 -6.88
CA ASP A 44 -13.64 20.67 -7.43
C ASP A 44 -12.30 20.20 -8.02
N ALA A 45 -11.95 18.93 -7.81
CA ALA A 45 -10.67 18.37 -8.23
C ALA A 45 -10.74 16.86 -8.51
N ALA A 46 -9.93 16.42 -9.48
CA ALA A 46 -9.72 15.02 -9.82
C ALA A 46 -8.40 14.50 -9.26
N ILE A 47 -8.40 13.24 -8.80
CA ILE A 47 -7.19 12.48 -8.54
C ILE A 47 -7.00 11.47 -9.66
N ILE A 48 -5.84 11.53 -10.33
CA ILE A 48 -5.49 10.63 -11.43
C ILE A 48 -5.53 9.18 -10.94
N PHE A 49 -6.22 8.33 -11.70
CA PHE A 49 -6.21 6.90 -11.47
C PHE A 49 -4.84 6.31 -11.83
N SER A 50 -4.10 5.90 -10.79
CA SER A 50 -2.85 5.16 -10.89
C SER A 50 -2.64 4.38 -9.59
N ASP A 51 -1.78 3.36 -9.62
CA ASP A 51 -1.43 2.57 -8.44
C ASP A 51 -0.01 2.86 -7.95
N ILE A 52 0.17 2.79 -6.63
CA ILE A 52 1.48 3.03 -5.99
C ILE A 52 2.52 1.98 -6.35
N LEU A 53 2.09 0.77 -6.75
CA LEU A 53 2.96 -0.33 -7.12
C LEU A 53 3.46 -0.24 -8.57
N VAL A 54 2.96 0.71 -9.38
CA VAL A 54 3.46 0.93 -10.75
C VAL A 54 4.95 1.27 -10.74
N VAL A 55 5.42 2.07 -9.78
CA VAL A 55 6.83 2.47 -9.67
C VAL A 55 7.72 1.27 -9.28
N PRO A 56 7.46 0.52 -8.19
CA PRO A 56 8.20 -0.71 -7.87
C PRO A 56 8.20 -1.75 -8.99
N GLN A 57 7.09 -1.91 -9.72
CA GLN A 57 7.01 -2.86 -10.83
C GLN A 57 8.05 -2.54 -11.93
N MET A 58 8.32 -1.27 -12.17
CA MET A 58 9.28 -0.84 -13.20
C MET A 58 10.74 -1.11 -12.80
N PHE A 59 11.04 -1.04 -11.50
CA PHE A 59 12.38 -1.27 -10.95
C PHE A 59 12.66 -2.73 -10.61
N SER A 60 11.63 -3.57 -10.52
CA SER A 60 11.81 -4.99 -10.27
C SER A 60 12.02 -5.74 -11.60
N PRO A 61 13.12 -6.49 -11.76
CA PRO A 61 13.31 -7.31 -12.95
C PRO A 61 12.18 -8.35 -13.07
N PRO A 62 11.82 -8.78 -14.29
CA PRO A 62 10.75 -9.74 -14.50
C PRO A 62 11.05 -11.07 -13.77
N PRO A 63 10.02 -11.73 -13.22
CA PRO A 63 10.20 -13.02 -12.59
C PRO A 63 10.71 -14.03 -13.63
N GLY A 64 11.94 -14.55 -13.42
CA GLY A 64 12.57 -15.53 -14.30
C GLY A 64 13.86 -15.07 -14.99
N THR A 65 14.21 -13.78 -14.97
CA THR A 65 15.58 -13.35 -15.31
C THR A 65 16.49 -13.66 -14.12
N GLY A 66 17.05 -14.86 -14.11
CA GLY A 66 18.05 -15.29 -13.14
C GLY A 66 19.27 -14.38 -13.19
N HIS A 67 19.34 -13.44 -12.24
CA HIS A 67 20.59 -13.09 -11.60
C HIS A 67 20.43 -13.48 -10.14
N GLY A 68 21.07 -14.59 -9.78
CA GLY A 68 21.23 -15.00 -8.39
C GLY A 68 21.99 -13.91 -7.64
N GLY A 69 21.24 -13.04 -6.96
CA GLY A 69 21.77 -11.92 -6.20
C GLY A 69 20.65 -11.27 -5.40
N ASP A 70 20.44 -11.78 -4.18
CA ASP A 70 19.70 -11.15 -3.07
C ASP A 70 18.47 -10.29 -3.41
N HIS A 71 17.32 -10.94 -3.66
CA HIS A 71 16.01 -10.31 -3.58
C HIS A 71 15.56 -10.06 -2.12
N GLY A 72 16.42 -9.42 -1.32
CA GLY A 72 16.23 -9.27 0.13
C GLY A 72 16.40 -7.85 0.70
N THR A 73 16.66 -6.82 -0.13
CA THR A 73 17.17 -5.54 0.39
C THR A 73 16.23 -4.33 0.29
N TRP A 74 15.09 -4.41 -0.40
CA TRP A 74 14.23 -3.22 -0.59
C TRP A 74 13.07 -3.04 0.41
N GLN A 75 12.88 -3.96 1.37
CA GLN A 75 11.85 -3.82 2.43
C GLN A 75 12.38 -3.58 3.85
N ARG A 76 13.69 -3.34 4.03
CA ARG A 76 14.21 -3.05 5.37
C ARG A 76 15.05 -1.79 5.33
N THR A 77 14.37 -0.66 5.49
CA THR A 77 14.98 0.55 6.05
C THR A 77 15.89 0.10 7.18
N GLN A 78 17.19 0.35 7.02
CA GLN A 78 18.15 0.22 8.10
C GLN A 78 17.81 1.27 9.15
N LEU A 79 16.80 1.01 9.97
CA LEU A 79 16.75 1.60 11.30
C LEU A 79 17.89 0.94 12.08
N PRO A 80 18.89 1.70 12.54
CA PRO A 80 19.97 1.13 13.33
C PRO A 80 19.36 0.35 14.51
N ARG A 81 19.88 -0.86 14.76
CA ARG A 81 19.44 -1.84 15.76
C ARG A 81 19.50 -1.34 17.23
N ALA A 82 19.57 -0.04 17.47
CA ALA A 82 19.80 0.57 18.78
C ALA A 82 18.55 0.65 19.67
N ILE A 83 17.35 0.30 19.19
CA ILE A 83 16.13 0.24 20.02
C ILE A 83 15.76 -1.22 20.28
N LYS A 84 16.71 -1.96 20.85
CA LYS A 84 16.44 -3.28 21.46
C LYS A 84 16.23 -3.05 22.96
N ARG A 85 14.96 -2.92 23.36
CA ARG A 85 14.41 -3.17 24.71
C ARG A 85 15.41 -3.02 25.88
N ARG A 86 15.53 -1.81 26.46
CA ARG A 86 15.87 -1.68 27.89
C ARG A 86 14.62 -2.04 28.71
N ALA A 87 14.35 -3.34 28.84
CA ALA A 87 13.57 -3.82 29.98
C ALA A 87 14.55 -3.92 31.14
N GLY A 88 14.54 -2.91 32.03
CA GLY A 88 15.33 -2.95 33.27
C GLY A 88 14.90 -4.11 34.18
N PRO A 89 15.77 -4.57 35.10
CA PRO A 89 15.40 -5.59 36.06
C PRO A 89 14.26 -5.08 36.93
N ARG A 90 13.12 -5.78 36.92
CA ARG A 90 12.03 -5.54 37.87
C ARG A 90 12.54 -5.97 39.25
N THR A 91 12.78 -5.02 40.13
CA THR A 91 12.95 -5.29 41.56
C THR A 91 11.68 -5.96 42.10
N PRO A 92 11.77 -7.10 42.81
CA PRO A 92 10.63 -7.65 43.50
C PRO A 92 10.28 -6.74 44.69
N THR A 93 9.15 -6.04 44.58
CA THR A 93 8.53 -5.29 45.69
C THR A 93 8.14 -6.26 46.80
N GLY A 94 8.49 -5.88 48.02
CA GLY A 94 8.51 -6.73 49.19
C GLY A 94 7.16 -7.28 49.65
N SER A 95 7.25 -8.45 50.25
CA SER A 95 6.25 -9.05 51.14
C SER A 95 5.91 -8.09 52.28
N ARG A 96 4.66 -7.65 52.37
CA ARG A 96 4.04 -7.20 53.62
C ARG A 96 2.98 -8.22 54.02
N SER A 97 3.40 -9.22 54.79
CA SER A 97 2.51 -9.97 55.67
C SER A 97 2.11 -9.03 56.82
N GLY A 98 0.90 -8.51 56.77
CA GLY A 98 0.24 -7.80 57.86
C GLY A 98 -0.93 -8.64 58.34
N SER A 99 -0.74 -9.21 59.52
CA SER A 99 -1.71 -9.88 60.38
C SER A 99 -3.03 -9.12 60.56
N LEU A 100 -4.14 -9.83 60.38
CA LEU A 100 -5.35 -9.77 61.21
C LEU A 100 -5.95 -11.18 61.26
#